data_AF-A0A7V7WM21-F1
#
_entry.id   AF-A0A7V7WM21-F1
#
_cell.length_a   1.000
_cell.length_b   1.000
_cell.length_c   1.000
_cell.angle_alpha   90.00
_cell.angle_beta   90.00
_cell.angle_gamma   90.00
#
_symmetry.space_group_name_H-M   'P 1'
#
loop_
_entity.id
_entity.type
_entity.pdbx_description
1 polymer ?
#
loop_
_entity_poly.entity_id
_entity_poly.type
_entity_poly.pdbx_seq_one_letter_code
_entity_poly.pdbx_strand_id
1 'polypeptide(L)' 'MPKILEVKNLRVTFPVNGKPLPAVDGISFHLNQGKVLGIVGESGCGKTVSALSLLRLIE' A
#
# COMPACT_ATOMS: atom_id res chain seq x y z
N MET A 1 -12.48 -17.70 -8.86
CA MET A 1 -12.64 -17.20 -7.48
C MET A 1 -12.85 -15.69 -7.56
N PRO A 2 -13.82 -15.12 -6.83
CA PRO A 2 -14.09 -13.68 -6.90
C PRO A 2 -12.93 -12.87 -6.31
N LYS A 3 -12.70 -11.66 -6.84
CA LYS A 3 -11.81 -10.66 -6.24
C LYS A 3 -12.51 -10.06 -5.02
N ILE A 4 -11.83 -10.06 -3.88
CA ILE A 4 -12.33 -9.50 -2.61
C ILE A 4 -11.65 -8.18 -2.24
N LEU A 5 -10.49 -7.89 -2.84
CA LEU A 5 -9.78 -6.62 -2.72
C LEU A 5 -9.24 -6.23 -4.09
N GLU A 6 -9.40 -4.97 -4.48
CA GLU A 6 -8.76 -4.39 -5.65
C GLU A 6 -8.15 -3.05 -5.27
N VAL A 7 -6.86 -2.90 -5.55
CA VAL A 7 -6.06 -1.70 -5.28
C VAL A 7 -5.50 -1.22 -6.59
N LYS A 8 -5.80 0.03 -6.96
CA LYS A 8 -5.35 0.63 -8.20
C LYS A 8 -4.58 1.90 -7.89
N ASN A 9 -3.35 1.96 -8.39
CA ASN A 9 -2.48 3.13 -8.34
C ASN A 9 -2.41 3.77 -6.94
N LEU A 10 -2.24 2.93 -5.91
CA LEU A 10 -2.08 3.41 -4.54
C LEU A 10 -0.82 4.27 -4.45
N ARG A 11 -1.00 5.53 -4.05
CA ARG A 11 0.05 6.51 -3.85
C ARG A 11 -0.13 7.12 -2.48
N VAL A 12 0.96 7.18 -1.72
CA VAL A 12 0.98 7.77 -0.38
C VAL A 12 2.22 8.64 -0.30
N THR A 13 2.03 9.91 0.05
CA THR A 13 3.10 10.91 0.14
C THR A 13 3.00 11.61 1.48
N PHE A 14 4.11 11.66 2.21
CA PHE A 14 4.17 12.38 3.48
C PHE A 14 4.98 13.67 3.34
N PRO A 15 4.63 14.73 4.08
CA PRO A 15 5.48 15.91 4.20
C PRO A 15 6.64 15.61 5.17
N VAL A 16 7.88 15.64 4.67
CA VAL A 16 9.09 15.46 5.49
C VAL A 16 10.01 16.66 5.25
N ASN A 17 10.30 17.42 6.31
CA ASN A 17 11.10 18.66 6.24
C ASN A 17 10.60 19.64 5.15
N GLY A 18 9.27 19.77 5.04
CA GLY A 18 8.62 20.63 4.04
C GLY A 18 8.71 20.12 2.59
N LYS A 19 9.24 18.92 2.35
CA LYS A 19 9.30 18.30 1.02
C LYS A 19 8.38 17.08 0.94
N PRO A 20 7.71 16.85 -0.20
CA PRO A 20 6.93 15.64 -0.40
C PRO A 20 7.87 14.43 -0.50
N LEU A 21 7.64 13.42 0.33
CA LEU A 21 8.32 12.13 0.28
C LEU A 21 7.31 11.05 -0.16
N PRO A 22 7.42 10.50 -1.37
CA PRO A 22 6.58 9.38 -1.78
C PRO A 22 6.97 8.13 -1.00
N ALA A 23 6.07 7.64 -0.14
CA ALA A 23 6.27 6.42 0.64
C ALA A 23 5.72 5.18 -0.06
N VAL A 24 4.71 5.36 -0.92
CA VAL A 24 4.21 4.36 -1.85
C VAL A 24 3.96 5.06 -3.18
N ASP A 25 4.50 4.54 -4.28
CA ASP A 25 4.43 5.20 -5.59
C ASP A 25 3.76 4.32 -6.65
N GLY A 26 2.43 4.35 -6.69
CA GLY A 26 1.65 3.86 -7.82
C GLY A 26 1.49 2.35 -7.88
N ILE A 27 1.38 1.67 -6.74
CA ILE A 27 1.25 0.19 -6.72
C ILE A 27 -0.19 -0.24 -7.01
N SER A 28 -0.35 -1.34 -7.77
CA SER A 28 -1.65 -1.93 -8.10
C SER A 28 -1.62 -3.43 -7.92
N PHE A 29 -2.61 -3.98 -7.21
CA PHE A 29 -2.74 -5.42 -6.96
C PHE A 29 -4.18 -5.78 -6.58
N HIS A 30 -4.47 -7.07 -6.48
CA HIS A 30 -5.76 -7.57 -6.05
C HIS A 30 -5.59 -8.82 -5.18
N LEU A 31 -6.61 -9.12 -4.37
CA LEU A 31 -6.70 -10.38 -3.62
C LEU A 31 -7.96 -11.14 -4.03
N ASN A 32 -7.79 -12.40 -4.41
CA ASN A 32 -8.89 -13.31 -4.67
C ASN A 32 -9.32 -14.02 -3.38
N GLN A 33 -10.61 -14.39 -3.30
CA GLN A 33 -11.15 -15.14 -2.18
C GLN A 33 -10.37 -16.44 -1.94
N GLY A 34 -10.06 -16.73 -0.66
CA GLY A 34 -9.35 -17.95 -0.26
C GLY A 34 -7.86 -17.96 -0.59
N LYS A 35 -7.26 -16.80 -0.92
CA LYS A 35 -5.81 -16.63 -1.10
C LYS A 35 -5.22 -15.79 0.01
N VAL A 36 -3.90 -15.92 0.18
CA VAL A 36 -3.09 -15.11 1.11
C VAL A 36 -2.22 -14.17 0.27
N LEU A 37 -2.20 -12.89 0.64
CA LEU A 37 -1.29 -11.89 0.07
C LEU A 37 -0.25 -11.51 1.12
N GLY A 38 1.03 -11.66 0.78
CA GLY A 38 2.15 -11.16 1.58
C GLY A 38 2.78 -9.93 0.94
N ILE A 39 3.12 -8.93 1.75
CA ILE A 39 3.89 -7.75 1.32
C ILE A 39 5.28 -7.85 1.96
N VAL A 40 6.32 -8.00 1.15
CA VAL A 40 7.70 -8.24 1.60
C VAL A 40 8.67 -7.23 0.97
N GLY A 41 9.83 -7.05 1.58
CA GLY A 41 10.85 -6.08 1.15
C GLY A 41 11.65 -5.50 2.32
N GLU A 42 12.67 -4.72 2.02
CA GLU A 42 13.59 -4.12 3.00
C GLU A 42 12.92 -3.08 3.91
N SER A 43 13.57 -2.75 5.03
CA SER A 43 13.09 -1.68 5.91
C SER A 43 12.96 -0.37 5.13
N GLY A 44 11.83 0.34 5.31
CA GLY A 44 11.58 1.61 4.62
C GLY A 44 10.93 1.52 3.23
N CYS A 45 10.76 0.35 2.63
CA CYS A 45 10.20 0.24 1.26
C CYS A 45 8.67 0.47 1.12
N GLY A 46 7.97 0.88 2.19
CA GLY A 46 6.53 1.20 2.13
C GLY A 46 5.56 0.06 2.49
N LYS A 47 6.03 -1.07 3.06
CA LYS A 47 5.16 -2.20 3.47
C LYS A 47 4.08 -1.80 4.48
N THR A 48 4.50 -1.22 5.60
CA THR A 48 3.61 -0.78 6.68
C THR A 48 2.66 0.31 6.19
N VAL A 49 3.18 1.27 5.39
CA VAL A 49 2.37 2.33 4.79
C VAL A 49 1.29 1.75 3.87
N SER A 50 1.65 0.77 3.04
CA SER A 50 0.68 0.06 2.19
C SER A 50 -0.40 -0.61 3.03
N ALA A 51 -0.02 -1.38 4.05
CA ALA A 51 -0.97 -2.08 4.92
C ALA A 51 -1.93 -1.12 5.67
N LEU A 52 -1.40 -0.04 6.25
CA LEU A 52 -2.19 0.97 6.94
C LEU A 52 -3.15 1.70 5.99
N SER A 53 -2.71 1.97 4.74
CA SER A 53 -3.56 2.61 3.72
C SER A 53 -4.75 1.72 3.34
N LEU A 54 -4.53 0.41 3.20
CA LEU A 54 -5.61 -0.54 2.91
C LEU A 54 -6.66 -0.58 4.03
N LEU A 55 -6.21 -0.43 5.27
CA LEU A 55 -7.06 -0.40 6.46
C LEU A 55 -7.66 0.99 6.75
N ARG A 56 -7.34 2.01 5.93
CA ARG A 56 -7.75 3.41 6.11
C ARG A 56 -7.35 3.97 7.49
N LEU A 57 -6.15 3.62 7.95
CA LEU A 57 -5.59 4.08 9.22
C LEU A 57 -4.68 5.31 9.07
N ILE A 58 -4.45 5.73 7.83
CA ILE A 58 -3.67 6.92 7.47
C ILE A 58 -4.35 7.61 6.29
N GLU A 59 -4.19 8.94 6.21
CA GLU A 59 -4.68 9.81 5.13
C GLU A 59 -3.53 10.30 4.25
#